data_AF-A0A1Q6R7P4-F1
#
_entry.id   AF-A0A1Q6R7P4-F1
#
_cell.length_a   1.000
_cell.length_b   1.000
_cell.length_c   1.000
_cell.angle_alpha   90.00
_cell.angle_beta   90.00
_cell.angle_gamma   90.00
#
_symmetry.space_group_name_H-M   'P 1'
#
loop_
_entity.id
_entity.type
_entity.pdbx_description
1 polymer ?
#
loop_
_entity_poly.entity_id
_entity_poly.type
_entity_poly.pdbx_seq_one_letter_code
_entity_poly.pdbx_strand_id
1 'polypeptide(L)'
;MDADMGQVLYEKNGDRQMLIASTTKIMTALVVLEHAAPDDVITVTPDHMAEGSSMYLRAGETVRVEELLYGLLLCSGNDAALALTECAGGLTPFVALMNEKAAALGMAHTSFANPNGLDADGHYSTARDMAVLAAAAVENPTFRRICSSRSVTIGQRTMENHNRLLRQVEGCVGLKTGYTRAAGRTLVSCTERDGCRLVAVTLQDGNDWADHAALYDYGFRLTAPRRGVQTALLRLREPLTAACAALHS
;
A
#
# COMPACT_ATOMS: atom_id res chain seq x y z
N MET A 1 9.68 -6.57 6.56
CA MET A 1 9.67 -5.71 7.76
C MET A 1 8.49 -6.14 8.63
N ASP A 2 8.66 -6.16 9.95
CA ASP A 2 7.55 -6.17 10.91
C ASP A 2 6.97 -4.76 10.95
N ALA A 3 5.74 -4.61 10.43
CA ALA A 3 5.12 -3.30 10.28
C ALA A 3 4.67 -2.70 11.62
N ASP A 4 4.39 -3.54 12.62
CA ASP A 4 3.91 -3.08 13.92
C ASP A 4 5.05 -2.50 14.78
N MET A 5 6.29 -2.94 14.54
CA MET A 5 7.48 -2.49 15.29
C MET A 5 8.48 -1.68 14.46
N GLY A 6 8.30 -1.61 13.14
CA GLY A 6 9.29 -1.04 12.22
C GLY A 6 10.59 -1.86 12.10
N GLN A 7 10.62 -3.10 12.60
CA GLN A 7 11.83 -3.91 12.58
C GLN A 7 12.07 -4.54 11.20
N VAL A 8 13.27 -4.35 10.67
CA VAL A 8 13.71 -5.07 9.47
C VAL A 8 14.09 -6.51 9.82
N LEU A 9 13.45 -7.47 9.16
CA LEU A 9 13.66 -8.91 9.37
C LEU A 9 14.65 -9.51 8.35
N TYR A 10 14.68 -8.93 7.16
CA TYR A 10 15.56 -9.29 6.05
C TYR A 10 15.65 -8.08 5.11
N GLU A 11 16.83 -7.86 4.55
CA GLU A 11 17.07 -6.84 3.53
C GLU A 11 18.15 -7.28 2.54
N LYS A 12 18.03 -6.79 1.31
CA LYS A 12 19.06 -6.91 0.27
C LYS A 12 19.05 -5.62 -0.54
N ASN A 13 20.12 -4.83 -0.45
CA ASN A 13 20.23 -3.51 -1.08
C ASN A 13 19.04 -2.59 -0.75
N GLY A 14 18.59 -2.60 0.51
CA GLY A 14 17.35 -1.93 0.93
C GLY A 14 17.29 -0.43 0.63
N ASP A 15 18.44 0.24 0.64
CA ASP A 15 18.59 1.69 0.43
C ASP A 15 18.97 2.08 -1.01
N ARG A 16 19.01 1.11 -1.93
CA ARG A 16 19.30 1.41 -3.35
C ARG A 16 18.12 2.15 -3.96
N GLN A 17 18.39 3.33 -4.51
CA GLN A 17 17.40 4.08 -5.29
C GLN A 17 17.09 3.36 -6.60
N MET A 18 15.81 3.15 -6.85
CA MET A 18 15.29 2.42 -8.01
C MET A 18 13.98 3.04 -8.48
N LEU A 19 13.65 2.80 -9.75
CA LEU A 19 12.31 3.07 -10.27
C LEU A 19 11.32 2.11 -9.61
N ILE A 20 10.17 2.63 -9.19
CA ILE A 20 9.20 1.89 -8.38
C ILE A 20 7.90 1.56 -9.12
N ALA A 21 7.75 2.05 -10.35
CA ALA A 21 6.56 1.88 -11.18
C ALA A 21 5.27 2.19 -10.39
N SER A 22 4.17 1.51 -10.69
CA SER A 22 2.87 1.76 -10.05
C SER A 22 2.77 1.48 -8.54
N THR A 23 3.82 1.01 -7.87
CA THR A 23 3.83 0.98 -6.40
C THR A 23 3.79 2.40 -5.80
N THR A 24 4.15 3.42 -6.59
CA THR A 24 3.86 4.86 -6.34
C THR A 24 2.43 5.13 -5.90
N LYS A 25 1.46 4.39 -6.45
CA LYS A 25 0.03 4.60 -6.18
C LYS A 25 -0.37 4.35 -4.72
N ILE A 26 0.48 3.71 -3.92
CA ILE A 26 0.29 3.62 -2.46
C ILE A 26 0.35 5.01 -1.84
N MET A 27 1.34 5.83 -2.24
CA MET A 27 1.45 7.22 -1.77
C MET A 27 0.25 8.05 -2.23
N THR A 28 -0.15 7.91 -3.50
CA THR A 28 -1.33 8.59 -4.06
C THR A 28 -2.58 8.30 -3.24
N ALA A 29 -2.86 7.03 -2.95
CA ALA A 29 -4.02 6.66 -2.16
C ALA A 29 -3.97 7.23 -0.74
N LEU A 30 -2.79 7.22 -0.10
CA LEU A 30 -2.64 7.75 1.26
C LEU A 30 -2.87 9.27 1.30
N VAL A 31 -2.31 10.02 0.35
CA VAL A 31 -2.53 11.47 0.23
C VAL A 31 -4.02 11.76 -0.01
N VAL A 32 -4.67 11.06 -0.94
CA VAL A 32 -6.11 11.24 -1.22
C VAL A 32 -6.95 11.04 0.04
N LEU A 33 -6.69 9.97 0.81
CA LEU A 33 -7.44 9.65 2.02
C LEU A 33 -7.29 10.70 3.14
N GLU A 34 -6.31 11.60 3.02
CA GLU A 34 -6.08 12.71 3.96
C GLU A 34 -6.70 14.03 3.48
N HIS A 35 -7.05 14.14 2.20
CA HIS A 35 -7.47 15.39 1.56
C HIS A 35 -8.86 15.33 0.91
N ALA A 36 -9.48 14.14 0.83
CA ALA A 36 -10.82 13.97 0.30
C ALA A 36 -11.62 12.93 1.09
N ALA A 37 -12.93 13.15 1.20
CA ALA A 37 -13.86 12.15 1.69
C ALA A 37 -14.12 11.09 0.60
N PRO A 38 -14.36 9.82 0.96
CA PRO A 38 -14.71 8.77 -0.01
C PRO A 38 -15.95 9.09 -0.87
N ASP A 39 -16.86 9.91 -0.35
CA ASP A 39 -18.09 10.35 -1.01
C ASP A 39 -17.93 11.58 -1.92
N ASP A 40 -16.79 12.27 -1.86
CA ASP A 40 -16.53 13.42 -2.73
C ASP A 40 -16.54 12.97 -4.20
N VAL A 41 -16.96 13.87 -5.08
CA VAL A 41 -17.14 13.59 -6.50
C VAL A 41 -16.12 14.39 -7.31
N ILE A 42 -15.45 13.71 -8.23
CA ILE A 42 -14.52 14.30 -9.18
C ILE A 42 -15.13 14.21 -10.58
N THR A 43 -15.09 15.33 -11.31
CA THR A 43 -15.45 15.37 -12.73
C THR A 43 -14.20 15.04 -13.55
N VAL A 44 -14.28 13.97 -14.34
CA VAL A 44 -13.17 13.53 -15.19
C VAL A 44 -13.03 14.48 -16.38
N THR A 45 -11.81 14.92 -16.65
CA THR A 45 -11.47 15.78 -17.80
C THR A 45 -10.55 15.05 -18.78
N PRO A 46 -10.37 15.57 -20.02
CA PRO A 46 -9.39 15.02 -20.95
C PRO A 46 -7.96 14.98 -20.41
N ASP A 47 -7.59 15.89 -19.51
CA ASP A 47 -6.25 15.97 -18.90
C ASP A 47 -5.98 14.81 -17.93
N HIS A 48 -7.01 14.10 -17.49
CA HIS A 48 -6.85 12.91 -16.67
C HIS A 48 -6.52 11.66 -17.47
N MET A 49 -6.51 11.71 -18.80
CA MET A 49 -6.21 10.54 -19.62
C MET A 49 -4.70 10.28 -19.66
N ALA A 50 -4.30 9.03 -19.43
CA ALA A 50 -2.91 8.61 -19.44
C ALA A 50 -2.73 7.27 -20.17
N GLU A 51 -1.53 7.03 -20.70
CA GLU A 51 -1.15 5.74 -21.25
C GLU A 51 -1.07 4.64 -20.17
N GLY A 52 -0.97 3.39 -20.58
CA GLY A 52 -0.79 2.25 -19.68
C GLY A 52 -2.09 1.74 -19.07
N SER A 53 -2.02 1.23 -17.83
CA SER A 53 -3.18 0.70 -17.11
C SER A 53 -4.20 1.80 -16.84
N SER A 54 -5.49 1.48 -16.99
CA SER A 54 -6.58 2.45 -16.92
C SER A 54 -7.80 1.81 -16.24
N MET A 55 -8.59 2.63 -15.55
CA MET A 55 -9.93 2.30 -15.08
C MET A 55 -10.99 2.46 -16.19
N TYR A 56 -10.57 2.94 -17.37
CA TYR A 56 -11.38 3.29 -18.52
C TYR A 56 -12.39 4.40 -18.21
N LEU A 57 -11.89 5.43 -17.52
CA LEU A 57 -12.65 6.66 -17.28
C LEU A 57 -12.92 7.38 -18.61
N ARG A 58 -14.03 8.11 -18.68
CA ARG A 58 -14.37 8.95 -19.84
C ARG A 58 -14.53 10.40 -19.40
N ALA A 59 -14.00 11.32 -20.21
CA ALA A 59 -14.19 12.75 -19.96
C ALA A 59 -15.68 13.10 -19.87
N GLY A 60 -16.04 13.92 -18.88
CA GLY A 60 -17.42 14.30 -18.55
C GLY A 60 -18.11 13.38 -17.54
N GLU A 61 -17.53 12.24 -17.19
CA GLU A 61 -18.06 11.40 -16.10
C GLU A 61 -17.82 12.06 -14.74
N THR A 62 -18.74 11.83 -13.80
CA THR A 62 -18.60 12.19 -12.39
C THR A 62 -18.43 10.91 -11.58
N VAL A 63 -17.35 10.82 -10.81
CA VAL A 63 -16.94 9.58 -10.15
C VAL A 63 -16.61 9.87 -8.68
N ARG A 64 -17.09 9.02 -7.77
CA ARG A 64 -16.75 9.14 -6.34
C ARG A 64 -15.27 8.84 -6.12
N VAL A 65 -14.65 9.55 -5.17
CA VAL A 65 -13.26 9.31 -4.75
C VAL A 65 -13.04 7.86 -4.36
N GLU A 66 -13.99 7.21 -3.68
CA GLU A 66 -13.91 5.79 -3.35
C GLU A 66 -13.78 4.89 -4.59
N GLU A 67 -14.58 5.15 -5.63
CA GLU A 67 -14.53 4.38 -6.88
C GLU A 67 -13.18 4.57 -7.59
N LEU A 68 -12.66 5.80 -7.61
CA LEU A 68 -11.33 6.10 -8.15
C LEU A 68 -10.22 5.40 -7.35
N LEU A 69 -10.31 5.35 -6.02
CA LEU A 69 -9.36 4.62 -5.17
C LEU A 69 -9.37 3.11 -5.45
N TYR A 70 -10.55 2.52 -5.71
CA TYR A 70 -10.64 1.14 -6.17
C TYR A 70 -9.94 0.95 -7.53
N GLY A 71 -10.20 1.82 -8.51
CA GLY A 71 -9.53 1.77 -9.82
C GLY A 71 -8.02 1.95 -9.75
N LEU A 72 -7.57 2.84 -8.87
CA LEU A 72 -6.16 3.11 -8.58
C LEU A 72 -5.46 1.87 -8.02
N LEU A 73 -6.04 1.21 -7.02
CA LEU A 73 -5.37 0.15 -6.27
C LEU A 73 -5.56 -1.24 -6.88
N LEU A 74 -6.72 -1.56 -7.45
CA LEU A 74 -7.00 -2.88 -8.03
C LEU A 74 -6.45 -2.99 -9.46
N CYS A 75 -6.90 -2.08 -10.34
CA CYS A 75 -6.58 -2.09 -11.77
C CYS A 75 -5.32 -1.29 -12.11
N SER A 76 -4.73 -0.59 -11.14
CA SER A 76 -3.57 0.27 -11.38
C SER A 76 -3.85 1.45 -12.33
N GLY A 77 -5.09 1.95 -12.38
CA GLY A 77 -5.51 2.99 -13.32
C GLY A 77 -4.69 4.27 -13.19
N ASN A 78 -4.00 4.65 -14.27
CA ASN A 78 -3.23 5.90 -14.36
C ASN A 78 -4.17 7.10 -14.53
N ASP A 79 -5.30 6.89 -15.20
CA ASP A 79 -6.38 7.85 -15.33
C ASP A 79 -7.01 8.18 -13.96
N ALA A 80 -7.29 7.16 -13.16
CA ALA A 80 -7.76 7.35 -11.78
C ALA A 80 -6.73 8.11 -10.94
N ALA A 81 -5.43 7.82 -11.10
CA ALA A 81 -4.37 8.52 -10.39
C ALA A 81 -4.30 10.02 -10.72
N LEU A 82 -4.50 10.40 -12.00
CA LEU A 82 -4.53 11.80 -12.40
C LEU A 82 -5.82 12.49 -11.96
N ALA A 83 -6.98 11.84 -12.11
CA ALA A 83 -8.26 12.39 -11.65
C ALA A 83 -8.25 12.68 -10.15
N LEU A 84 -7.66 11.78 -9.35
CA LEU A 84 -7.55 11.96 -7.90
C LEU A 84 -6.71 13.17 -7.48
N THR A 85 -5.88 13.74 -8.37
CA THR A 85 -5.10 14.95 -8.03
C THR A 85 -5.97 16.19 -7.83
N GLU A 86 -7.21 16.18 -8.33
CA GLU A 86 -8.16 17.28 -8.15
C GLU A 86 -8.46 17.58 -6.68
N CYS A 87 -8.33 16.60 -5.77
CA CYS A 87 -8.51 16.85 -4.33
C CYS A 87 -7.51 17.87 -3.76
N ALA A 88 -6.38 18.09 -4.44
CA ALA A 88 -5.37 19.06 -4.06
C ALA A 88 -5.36 20.30 -4.98
N GLY A 89 -6.32 20.43 -5.89
CA GLY A 89 -6.31 21.47 -6.92
C GLY A 89 -5.40 21.13 -8.12
N GLY A 90 -5.20 19.84 -8.40
CA GLY A 90 -4.52 19.35 -9.59
C GLY A 90 -3.12 18.77 -9.35
N LEU A 91 -2.43 18.44 -10.44
CA LEU A 91 -1.21 17.63 -10.43
C LEU A 91 -0.07 18.24 -9.61
N THR A 92 0.29 19.51 -9.84
CA THR A 92 1.46 20.13 -9.20
C THR A 92 1.32 20.21 -7.67
N PRO A 93 0.21 20.74 -7.11
CA PRO A 93 -0.01 20.69 -5.66
C PRO A 93 -0.04 19.26 -5.12
N PHE A 94 -0.64 18.32 -5.85
CA PHE A 94 -0.71 16.93 -5.40
C PHE A 94 0.68 16.28 -5.27
N VAL A 95 1.56 16.49 -6.25
CA VAL A 95 2.95 15.99 -6.20
C VAL A 95 3.74 16.64 -5.04
N ALA A 96 3.47 17.91 -4.71
CA ALA A 96 4.04 18.53 -3.52
C ALA A 96 3.59 17.80 -2.24
N LEU A 97 2.29 17.52 -2.08
CA LEU A 97 1.76 16.76 -0.94
C LEU A 97 2.35 15.34 -0.85
N MET A 98 2.58 14.66 -1.97
CA MET A 98 3.24 13.35 -1.99
C MET A 98 4.66 13.41 -1.40
N ASN A 99 5.43 14.44 -1.74
CA ASN A 99 6.79 14.60 -1.24
C ASN A 99 6.83 15.13 0.21
N GLU A 100 5.89 16.00 0.60
CA GLU A 100 5.71 16.40 1.99
C GLU A 100 5.38 15.19 2.87
N LYS A 101 4.49 14.31 2.40
CA LYS A 101 4.16 13.06 3.09
C LYS A 101 5.35 12.13 3.18
N ALA A 102 6.13 11.99 2.10
CA ALA A 102 7.36 11.19 2.11
C ALA A 102 8.35 11.68 3.19
N ALA A 103 8.57 13.00 3.26
CA ALA A 103 9.41 13.62 4.28
C ALA A 103 8.87 13.40 5.70
N ALA A 104 7.56 13.56 5.91
CA ALA A 104 6.92 13.32 7.20
C ALA A 104 7.02 11.86 7.68
N LEU A 105 7.06 10.91 6.74
CA LEU A 105 7.28 9.48 7.02
C LEU A 105 8.76 9.11 7.18
N GLY A 106 9.69 10.04 6.94
CA GLY A 106 11.13 9.78 7.00
C GLY A 106 11.68 9.01 5.79
N MET A 107 10.99 9.03 4.65
CA MET A 107 11.42 8.40 3.40
C MET A 107 12.52 9.23 2.71
N ALA A 108 13.71 9.26 3.32
CA ALA A 108 14.81 10.15 2.96
C ALA A 108 15.44 9.88 1.58
N HIS A 109 15.13 8.74 0.97
CA HIS A 109 15.66 8.32 -0.33
C HIS A 109 14.55 8.16 -1.38
N THR A 110 13.51 8.99 -1.28
CA THR A 110 12.34 8.98 -2.16
C THR A 110 12.05 10.35 -2.76
N SER A 111 11.63 10.36 -4.03
CA SER A 111 11.12 11.54 -4.73
C SER A 111 9.99 11.16 -5.68
N PHE A 112 8.85 11.80 -5.54
CA PHE A 112 7.68 11.62 -6.39
C PHE A 112 7.62 12.72 -7.47
N ALA A 113 7.50 12.33 -8.74
CA ALA A 113 7.30 13.27 -9.85
C ALA A 113 5.89 13.24 -10.43
N ASN A 114 5.14 12.16 -10.15
CA ASN A 114 3.78 11.94 -10.65
C ASN A 114 3.02 10.97 -9.71
N PRO A 115 1.68 10.88 -9.81
CA PRO A 115 0.86 10.06 -8.91
C PRO A 115 0.71 8.61 -9.38
N ASN A 116 1.29 8.23 -10.52
CA ASN A 116 0.95 6.97 -11.19
C ASN A 116 2.14 6.01 -11.33
N GLY A 117 3.37 6.49 -11.22
CA GLY A 117 4.57 5.69 -11.34
C GLY A 117 5.05 5.44 -12.77
N LEU A 118 4.57 6.21 -13.75
CA LEU A 118 5.20 6.24 -15.07
C LEU A 118 6.63 6.82 -14.94
N ASP A 119 7.52 6.36 -15.81
CA ASP A 119 8.93 6.74 -15.77
C ASP A 119 9.07 8.26 -15.97
N ALA A 120 9.76 8.93 -15.04
CA ALA A 120 9.99 10.38 -15.07
C ALA A 120 11.30 10.72 -14.38
N ASP A 121 11.96 11.79 -14.82
CA ASP A 121 13.20 12.25 -14.22
C ASP A 121 12.99 12.62 -12.74
N GLY A 122 13.90 12.16 -11.88
CA GLY A 122 13.79 12.39 -10.44
C GLY A 122 12.68 11.60 -9.75
N HIS A 123 12.04 10.62 -10.41
CA HIS A 123 11.04 9.74 -9.79
C HIS A 123 11.65 8.42 -9.32
N TYR A 124 11.80 8.24 -8.01
CA TYR A 124 12.42 7.05 -7.44
C TYR A 124 12.03 6.84 -5.97
N SER A 125 12.33 5.64 -5.46
CA SER A 125 12.34 5.34 -4.03
C SER A 125 13.31 4.19 -3.76
N THR A 126 13.27 3.61 -2.57
CA THR A 126 14.06 2.45 -2.15
C THR A 126 13.13 1.37 -1.60
N ALA A 127 13.63 0.13 -1.48
CA ALA A 127 12.84 -0.94 -0.87
C ALA A 127 12.52 -0.64 0.61
N ARG A 128 13.44 0.03 1.32
CA ARG A 128 13.25 0.44 2.72
C ARG A 128 12.16 1.51 2.83
N ASP A 129 12.24 2.58 2.04
CA ASP A 129 11.26 3.67 2.08
C ASP A 129 9.86 3.17 1.69
N MET A 130 9.76 2.33 0.66
CA MET A 130 8.48 1.73 0.28
C MET A 130 7.91 0.80 1.36
N ALA A 131 8.77 0.15 2.17
CA ALA A 131 8.30 -0.63 3.31
C ALA A 131 7.73 0.26 4.42
N VAL A 132 8.37 1.42 4.68
CA VAL A 132 7.86 2.45 5.62
C VAL A 132 6.51 2.97 5.15
N LEU A 133 6.40 3.34 3.86
CA LEU A 133 5.14 3.79 3.27
C LEU A 133 4.04 2.74 3.39
N ALA A 134 4.36 1.48 3.09
CA ALA A 134 3.41 0.38 3.20
C ALA A 134 2.93 0.17 4.63
N ALA A 135 3.83 0.22 5.63
CA ALA A 135 3.47 0.13 7.04
C ALA A 135 2.52 1.27 7.45
N ALA A 136 2.82 2.51 7.05
CA ALA A 136 1.94 3.64 7.32
C ALA A 136 0.57 3.50 6.63
N ALA A 137 0.54 3.08 5.36
CA ALA A 137 -0.69 2.94 4.60
C ALA A 137 -1.63 1.87 5.17
N VAL A 138 -1.09 0.76 5.71
CA VAL A 138 -1.91 -0.28 6.33
C VAL A 138 -2.43 0.08 7.72
N GLU A 139 -2.10 1.24 8.28
CA GLU A 139 -2.83 1.74 9.45
C GLU A 139 -4.20 2.32 9.08
N ASN A 140 -4.38 2.77 7.84
CA ASN A 140 -5.65 3.31 7.39
C ASN A 140 -6.64 2.18 7.06
N PRO A 141 -7.79 2.06 7.78
CA PRO A 141 -8.73 0.98 7.57
C PRO A 141 -9.41 1.03 6.19
N THR A 142 -9.63 2.22 5.63
CA THR A 142 -10.19 2.39 4.29
C THR A 142 -9.20 1.89 3.23
N PHE A 143 -7.92 2.29 3.33
CA PHE A 143 -6.87 1.79 2.44
C PHE A 143 -6.79 0.27 2.47
N ARG A 144 -6.79 -0.34 3.66
CA ARG A 144 -6.77 -1.80 3.84
C ARG A 144 -7.98 -2.48 3.22
N ARG A 145 -9.18 -1.97 3.45
CA ARG A 145 -10.42 -2.52 2.86
C ARG A 145 -10.35 -2.51 1.33
N ILE A 146 -9.88 -1.42 0.74
CA ILE A 146 -9.79 -1.30 -0.72
C ILE A 146 -8.74 -2.27 -1.26
N CYS A 147 -7.50 -2.23 -0.75
CA CYS A 147 -6.42 -3.05 -1.31
C CYS A 147 -6.55 -4.57 -1.05
N SER A 148 -7.35 -4.97 -0.06
CA SER A 148 -7.69 -6.38 0.22
C SER A 148 -8.83 -6.94 -0.64
N SER A 149 -9.53 -6.08 -1.37
CA SER A 149 -10.61 -6.51 -2.27
C SER A 149 -10.02 -7.23 -3.47
N ARG A 150 -10.44 -8.49 -3.70
CA ARG A 150 -10.03 -9.28 -4.88
C ARG A 150 -10.66 -8.76 -6.17
N SER A 151 -11.88 -8.27 -6.07
CA SER A 151 -12.62 -7.62 -7.14
C SER A 151 -13.72 -6.75 -6.54
N VAL A 152 -14.15 -5.73 -7.27
CA VAL A 152 -15.35 -4.95 -6.95
C VAL A 152 -16.09 -4.59 -8.23
N THR A 153 -17.42 -4.52 -8.15
CA THR A 153 -18.25 -4.01 -9.24
C THR A 153 -18.97 -2.75 -8.73
N ILE A 154 -18.72 -1.62 -9.39
CA ILE A 154 -19.36 -0.34 -9.10
C ILE A 154 -20.03 0.15 -10.38
N GLY A 155 -21.35 0.33 -10.34
CA GLY A 155 -22.14 0.60 -11.54
C GLY A 155 -21.95 -0.49 -12.59
N GLN A 156 -21.41 -0.11 -13.76
CA GLN A 156 -21.11 -1.05 -14.86
C GLN A 156 -19.63 -1.46 -14.92
N ARG A 157 -18.78 -0.95 -14.02
CA ARG A 157 -17.34 -1.24 -14.00
C ARG A 157 -17.05 -2.37 -13.03
N THR A 158 -16.41 -3.43 -13.52
CA THR A 158 -15.80 -4.45 -12.68
C THR A 158 -14.29 -4.25 -12.69
N MET A 159 -13.72 -4.17 -11.49
CA MET A 159 -12.29 -3.96 -11.27
C MET A 159 -11.74 -5.19 -10.56
N GLU A 160 -10.70 -5.80 -11.12
CA GLU A 160 -10.03 -6.95 -10.54
C GLU A 160 -8.67 -6.55 -9.99
N ASN A 161 -8.32 -7.10 -8.84
CA ASN A 161 -7.04 -6.80 -8.21
C ASN A 161 -5.92 -7.59 -8.90
N HIS A 162 -4.91 -6.87 -9.39
CA HIS A 162 -3.72 -7.48 -10.00
C HIS A 162 -2.87 -8.30 -9.00
N ASN A 163 -3.06 -8.11 -7.69
CA ASN A 163 -2.27 -8.79 -6.67
C ASN A 163 -2.68 -10.26 -6.51
N ARG A 164 -1.86 -11.16 -7.05
CA ARG A 164 -2.10 -12.62 -7.01
C ARG A 164 -1.94 -13.20 -5.60
N LEU A 165 -1.18 -12.56 -4.72
CA LEU A 165 -0.97 -13.03 -3.35
C LEU A 165 -2.27 -13.07 -2.54
N LEU A 166 -3.25 -12.24 -2.88
CA LEU A 166 -4.60 -12.29 -2.27
C LEU A 166 -5.28 -13.66 -2.38
N ARG A 167 -4.84 -14.50 -3.33
CA ARG A 167 -5.34 -15.87 -3.53
C ARG A 167 -4.33 -16.95 -3.15
N GLN A 168 -3.06 -16.59 -3.00
CA GLN A 168 -1.95 -17.54 -2.86
C GLN A 168 -1.33 -17.57 -1.46
N VAL A 169 -1.43 -16.48 -0.71
CA VAL A 169 -0.81 -16.33 0.62
C VAL A 169 -1.91 -16.13 1.65
N GLU A 170 -1.99 -17.06 2.61
CA GLU A 170 -2.91 -16.94 3.75
C GLU A 170 -2.62 -15.66 4.54
N GLY A 171 -3.70 -14.92 4.85
CA GLY A 171 -3.63 -13.65 5.56
C GLY A 171 -3.21 -12.45 4.70
N CYS A 172 -3.05 -12.61 3.39
CA CYS A 172 -2.62 -11.51 2.53
C CYS A 172 -3.65 -10.37 2.54
N VAL A 173 -3.17 -9.16 2.87
CA VAL A 173 -3.94 -7.91 2.85
C VAL A 173 -3.90 -7.26 1.47
N GLY A 174 -2.91 -7.57 0.63
CA GLY A 174 -2.81 -7.03 -0.73
C GLY A 174 -1.72 -5.98 -0.87
N LEU A 175 -2.11 -4.72 -1.13
CA LEU A 175 -1.32 -3.54 -1.53
C LEU A 175 -1.16 -3.42 -3.05
N LYS A 176 0.05 -3.48 -3.63
CA LYS A 176 0.22 -2.95 -4.99
C LYS A 176 1.35 -3.58 -5.80
N THR A 177 1.02 -3.91 -7.04
CA THR A 177 1.96 -4.28 -8.11
C THR A 177 2.43 -3.05 -8.90
N GLY A 178 3.58 -3.16 -9.55
CA GLY A 178 4.05 -2.21 -10.55
C GLY A 178 4.87 -2.87 -11.64
N TYR A 179 4.82 -2.27 -12.83
CA TYR A 179 5.68 -2.62 -13.94
C TYR A 179 5.84 -1.44 -14.89
N THR A 180 7.08 -1.12 -15.25
CA THR A 180 7.43 -0.39 -16.48
C THR A 180 8.56 -1.14 -17.16
N ARG A 181 8.85 -0.82 -18.43
CA ARG A 181 9.98 -1.45 -19.12
C ARG A 181 11.31 -1.15 -18.40
N ALA A 182 11.47 0.05 -17.86
CA ALA A 182 12.69 0.46 -17.18
C ALA A 182 12.78 -0.06 -15.74
N ALA A 183 11.68 -0.04 -14.99
CA ALA A 183 11.67 -0.50 -13.59
C ALA A 183 11.72 -2.03 -13.45
N GLY A 184 11.24 -2.77 -14.46
CA GLY A 184 10.90 -4.18 -14.30
C GLY A 184 9.69 -4.35 -13.38
N ARG A 185 9.52 -5.56 -12.83
CA ARG A 185 8.42 -5.87 -11.90
C ARG A 185 8.75 -5.35 -10.51
N THR A 186 7.81 -4.62 -9.91
CA THR A 186 7.88 -4.15 -8.53
C THR A 186 6.65 -4.63 -7.77
N LEU A 187 6.83 -4.99 -6.50
CA LEU A 187 5.75 -5.48 -5.67
C LEU A 187 5.93 -4.98 -4.24
N VAL A 188 4.86 -4.42 -3.70
CA VAL A 188 4.73 -4.10 -2.28
C VAL A 188 3.51 -4.85 -1.79
N SER A 189 3.68 -5.66 -0.75
CA SER A 189 2.56 -6.38 -0.14
C SER A 189 2.61 -6.42 1.37
N CYS A 190 1.46 -6.74 1.98
CA CYS A 190 1.31 -6.99 3.40
C CYS A 190 0.55 -8.30 3.63
N THR A 191 0.93 -9.01 4.67
CA THR A 191 0.25 -10.21 5.17
C THR A 191 0.07 -10.07 6.68
N GLU A 192 -1.13 -10.39 7.16
CA GLU A 192 -1.47 -10.40 8.57
C GLU A 192 -1.79 -11.81 9.05
N ARG A 193 -1.11 -12.29 10.10
CA ARG A 193 -1.39 -13.56 10.77
C ARG A 193 -1.32 -13.38 12.28
N ASP A 194 -2.36 -13.81 12.98
CA ASP A 194 -2.51 -13.69 14.44
C ASP A 194 -2.23 -12.26 14.96
N GLY A 195 -2.60 -11.23 14.19
CA GLY A 195 -2.32 -9.83 14.53
C GLY A 195 -0.85 -9.40 14.40
N CYS A 196 -0.01 -10.09 13.62
CA CYS A 196 1.28 -9.54 13.12
C CYS A 196 1.05 -9.07 11.72
N ARG A 197 1.45 -7.84 11.41
CA ARG A 197 1.54 -7.38 10.02
C ARG A 197 2.98 -7.43 9.56
N LEU A 198 3.24 -8.21 8.52
CA LEU A 198 4.51 -8.21 7.83
C LEU A 198 4.36 -7.53 6.47
N VAL A 199 5.30 -6.66 6.14
CA VAL A 199 5.43 -6.02 4.83
C VAL A 199 6.62 -6.61 4.08
N ALA A 200 6.43 -6.88 2.79
CA ALA A 200 7.48 -7.30 1.85
C ALA A 200 7.50 -6.34 0.66
N VAL A 201 8.71 -6.03 0.20
CA VAL A 201 8.96 -5.15 -0.95
C VAL A 201 10.03 -5.79 -1.82
N THR A 202 9.77 -5.92 -3.13
CA THR A 202 10.76 -6.23 -4.15
C THR A 202 10.71 -5.18 -5.26
N LEU A 203 11.88 -4.75 -5.70
CA LEU A 203 12.07 -3.83 -6.81
C LEU A 203 12.90 -4.53 -7.89
N GLN A 204 12.42 -4.53 -9.13
CA GLN A 204 13.01 -5.22 -10.27
C GLN A 204 13.15 -6.74 -10.08
N ASP A 205 12.06 -7.42 -9.76
CA ASP A 205 12.05 -8.86 -9.47
C ASP A 205 11.11 -9.66 -10.39
N GLY A 206 11.71 -10.47 -11.26
CA GLY A 206 11.00 -11.37 -12.17
C GLY A 206 10.16 -12.45 -11.47
N ASN A 207 10.46 -12.77 -10.21
CA ASN A 207 9.88 -13.86 -9.43
C ASN A 207 9.12 -13.37 -8.18
N ASP A 208 8.77 -12.08 -8.16
CA ASP A 208 8.16 -11.35 -7.04
C ASP A 208 7.10 -12.11 -6.24
N TRP A 209 6.20 -12.85 -6.88
CA TRP A 209 5.17 -13.64 -6.19
C TRP A 209 5.74 -14.73 -5.28
N ALA A 210 6.66 -15.53 -5.81
CA ALA A 210 7.25 -16.63 -5.06
C ALA A 210 8.22 -16.10 -4.00
N ASP A 211 8.97 -15.05 -4.32
CA ASP A 211 9.89 -14.41 -3.40
C ASP A 211 9.14 -13.78 -2.21
N HIS A 212 8.01 -13.10 -2.45
CA HIS A 212 7.16 -12.59 -1.37
C HIS A 212 6.57 -13.70 -0.50
N ALA A 213 6.07 -14.79 -1.10
CA ALA A 213 5.57 -15.93 -0.32
C ALA A 213 6.66 -16.53 0.58
N ALA A 214 7.88 -16.71 0.05
CA ALA A 214 9.02 -17.20 0.82
C ALA A 214 9.46 -16.23 1.92
N LEU A 215 9.46 -14.92 1.65
CA LEU A 215 9.76 -13.89 2.64
C LEU A 215 8.75 -13.86 3.78
N TYR A 216 7.46 -14.08 3.50
CA TYR A 216 6.44 -14.19 4.55
C TYR A 216 6.64 -15.44 5.39
N ASP A 217 6.86 -16.60 4.77
CA ASP A 217 7.12 -17.84 5.51
C ASP A 217 8.36 -17.71 6.39
N TYR A 218 9.42 -17.06 5.90
CA TYR A 218 10.60 -16.72 6.68
C TYR A 218 10.28 -15.75 7.83
N GLY A 219 9.60 -14.64 7.54
CA GLY A 219 9.29 -13.61 8.52
C GLY A 219 8.41 -14.11 9.66
N PHE A 220 7.35 -14.86 9.37
CA PHE A 220 6.46 -15.41 10.39
C PHE A 220 7.14 -16.47 11.27
N ARG A 221 8.10 -17.25 10.74
CA ARG A 221 8.94 -18.14 11.57
C ARG A 221 9.78 -17.36 12.58
N LEU A 222 10.29 -16.18 12.22
CA LEU A 222 11.08 -15.34 13.12
C LEU A 222 10.23 -14.63 14.19
N THR A 223 8.98 -14.29 13.89
CA THR A 223 8.11 -13.58 14.84
C THR A 223 7.30 -14.51 15.75
N ALA A 224 7.13 -15.78 15.39
CA ALA A 224 6.38 -16.78 16.18
C ALA A 224 6.88 -16.96 17.64
N PRO A 225 8.19 -17.08 17.93
CA PRO A 225 8.67 -17.27 19.30
C PRO A 225 8.33 -16.09 20.23
N ARG A 226 8.38 -14.87 19.72
CA ARG A 226 8.08 -13.64 20.48
C ARG A 226 6.61 -13.59 20.89
N ARG A 227 5.73 -14.13 20.04
CA ARG A 227 4.29 -14.19 20.27
C ARG A 227 3.91 -15.26 21.28
N GLY A 228 4.61 -16.38 21.31
CA GLY A 228 4.48 -17.38 22.38
C GLY A 228 4.70 -16.75 23.76
N VAL A 229 5.73 -15.93 23.89
CA VAL A 229 6.04 -15.22 25.15
C VAL A 229 5.00 -14.14 25.47
N GLN A 230 4.60 -13.32 24.51
CA GLN A 230 3.59 -12.26 24.75
C GLN A 230 2.20 -12.83 25.08
N THR A 231 1.78 -13.90 24.41
CA THR A 231 0.52 -14.60 24.69
C THR A 231 0.57 -15.29 26.05
N ALA A 232 1.70 -15.91 26.42
CA ALA A 232 1.89 -16.48 27.75
C ALA A 232 1.84 -15.40 28.84
N LEU A 233 2.48 -14.24 28.63
CA LEU A 233 2.44 -13.11 29.57
C LEU A 233 1.03 -12.52 29.73
N LEU A 234 0.26 -12.39 28.64
CA LEU A 234 -1.13 -11.94 28.70
C LEU A 234 -2.02 -12.95 29.46
N ARG A 235 -1.86 -14.24 29.21
CA ARG A 235 -2.57 -15.31 29.94
C ARG A 235 -2.19 -15.38 31.42
N LEU A 236 -0.97 -14.99 31.78
CA LEU A 236 -0.54 -14.89 33.19
C LEU A 236 -1.09 -13.64 33.89
N ARG A 237 -1.48 -12.60 33.15
CA ARG A 237 -2.07 -11.37 33.69
C ARG A 237 -3.52 -11.53 34.13
N GLU A 238 -4.32 -12.34 33.44
CA GLU A 238 -5.72 -12.59 33.79
C GLU A 238 -5.91 -13.17 35.22
N PRO A 239 -5.18 -14.22 35.65
CA PRO A 239 -5.32 -14.75 37.01
C PRO A 239 -4.76 -13.81 38.09
N LEU A 240 -3.74 -13.00 37.79
CA LEU A 240 -3.22 -12.00 38.73
C LEU A 240 -4.22 -10.87 39.00
N THR A 241 -4.95 -10.44 37.98
CA THR A 241 -5.97 -9.39 38.11
C THR A 241 -7.19 -9.91 38.89
N ALA A 242 -7.59 -11.16 38.65
CA ALA A 242 -8.64 -11.84 39.41
C ALA A 242 -8.24 -12.09 40.88
N ALA A 243 -6.99 -12.48 41.14
CA ALA A 243 -6.48 -12.67 42.50
C ALA A 243 -6.38 -11.35 43.29
N CYS A 244 -5.97 -10.25 42.65
CA CYS A 244 -5.97 -8.93 43.28
C CYS A 244 -7.38 -8.38 43.57
N ALA A 245 -8.37 -8.69 42.73
CA ALA A 245 -9.76 -8.32 42.98
C ALA A 245 -10.38 -9.09 44.16
N ALA A 246 -10.04 -10.37 44.32
CA ALA A 246 -10.51 -11.21 45.43
C ALA A 246 -9.88 -10.88 46.79
N LEU A 247 -8.75 -10.15 46.82
CA LEU A 247 -8.09 -9.70 48.05
C LEU A 247 -8.66 -8.38 48.60
N HIS A 248 -9.52 -7.68 47.84
CA HIS A 248 -10.13 -6.41 48.21
C HIS A 248 -11.67 -6.51 48.42
N SER A 249 -12.21 -7.74 48.47
CA SER A 249 -13.60 -8.06 48.78
C SER A 249 -13.69 -8.80 50.12
#